data_AF-A0AAV6U6F6-F1
#
_entry.id   AF-A0AAV6U6F6-F1
#
_cell.length_a   1.000
_cell.length_b   1.000
_cell.length_c   1.000
_cell.angle_alpha   90.00
_cell.angle_beta   90.00
_cell.angle_gamma   90.00
#
_symmetry.space_group_name_H-M   'P 1'
#
loop_
_entity.id
_entity.type
_entity.pdbx_description
1 polymer ?
#
loop_
_entity_poly.entity_id
_entity_poly.type
_entity_poly.pdbx_seq_one_letter_code
_entity_poly.pdbx_strand_id
1 'polypeptide(L)'
;MSSHLIQARELRKRKQIQYVNNCSFHHYIHEVLRTSFTVDASISAQAATSIDTLLKSVFEDVGDAAKRLLVASKKRTLDERDVECAVRMTFKGQLSNHAVNAGKQCLANYLQVVTQNPADD
;
A
#
# COMPACT_ATOMS: atom_id res chain seq x y z
N MET A 1 30.56 -17.70 -25.08
CA MET A 1 30.43 -16.50 -24.21
C MET A 1 29.02 -15.86 -24.23
N SER A 2 28.23 -15.96 -25.31
CA SER A 2 26.89 -15.33 -25.38
C SER A 2 25.81 -16.00 -24.50
N SER A 3 25.86 -17.33 -24.30
CA SER A 3 24.87 -18.10 -23.52
C SER A 3 24.76 -17.64 -22.05
N HIS A 4 25.88 -17.32 -21.40
CA HIS A 4 25.90 -16.88 -20.00
C HIS A 4 25.23 -15.50 -19.80
N LEU A 5 25.36 -14.59 -20.77
CA LEU A 5 24.72 -13.28 -20.73
C LEU A 5 23.20 -13.38 -20.95
N ILE A 6 22.77 -14.31 -21.81
CA ILE A 6 21.34 -14.61 -22.03
C ILE A 6 20.71 -15.19 -20.75
N GLN A 7 21.40 -16.12 -20.09
CA GLN A 7 20.94 -16.74 -18.85
C GLN A 7 20.84 -15.74 -17.69
N ALA A 8 21.81 -14.85 -17.54
CA ALA A 8 21.76 -13.77 -16.54
C ALA A 8 20.60 -12.78 -16.79
N ARG A 9 20.29 -12.49 -18.06
CA ARG A 9 19.16 -11.64 -18.46
C ARG A 9 17.82 -12.29 -18.13
N GLU A 10 17.68 -13.59 -18.36
CA GLU A 10 16.47 -14.34 -17.99
C GLU A 10 16.27 -14.40 -16.48
N LEU A 11 17.33 -14.65 -15.70
CA LEU A 11 17.24 -14.68 -14.25
C LEU A 11 16.84 -13.31 -13.67
N ARG A 12 17.36 -12.21 -14.22
CA ARG A 12 16.92 -10.85 -13.86
C ARG A 12 15.46 -10.63 -14.21
N LYS A 13 15.01 -11.03 -15.41
CA LYS A 13 13.59 -10.96 -15.80
C LYS A 13 12.71 -11.78 -14.87
N ARG A 14 13.10 -13.02 -14.52
CA ARG A 14 12.35 -13.90 -13.60
C ARG A 14 12.26 -13.29 -12.20
N LYS A 15 13.37 -12.77 -11.65
CA LYS A 15 13.39 -12.07 -10.36
C LYS A 15 12.54 -10.80 -10.38
N GLN A 16 12.56 -10.06 -11.50
CA GLN A 16 11.75 -8.86 -11.66
C GLN A 16 10.26 -9.18 -11.78
N ILE A 17 9.89 -10.20 -12.55
CA ILE A 17 8.51 -10.70 -12.64
C ILE A 17 8.03 -11.20 -11.27
N GLN A 18 8.89 -11.92 -10.53
CA GLN A 18 8.58 -12.39 -9.19
C GLN A 18 8.40 -11.23 -8.19
N TYR A 19 9.24 -10.20 -8.26
CA TYR A 19 9.10 -8.99 -7.45
C TYR A 19 7.79 -8.26 -7.78
N VAL A 20 7.48 -8.08 -9.07
CA VAL A 20 6.24 -7.42 -9.51
C VAL A 20 5.00 -8.20 -9.07
N ASN A 21 5.04 -9.54 -9.09
CA ASN A 21 3.97 -10.39 -8.59
C ASN A 21 3.83 -10.32 -7.06
N ASN A 22 4.95 -10.24 -6.31
CA ASN A 22 4.92 -10.08 -4.86
C ASN A 22 4.42 -8.69 -4.41
N CYS A 23 4.49 -7.69 -5.28
CA CYS A 23 4.01 -6.33 -5.01
C CYS A 23 2.59 -6.07 -5.56
N SER A 24 1.81 -7.11 -5.86
CA SER A 24 0.43 -6.95 -6.33
C SER A 24 -0.56 -6.88 -5.16
N PHE A 25 -1.52 -5.96 -5.26
CA PHE A 25 -2.64 -5.80 -4.33
C PHE A 25 -3.85 -6.68 -4.69
N HIS A 26 -3.76 -7.58 -5.68
CA HIS A 26 -4.90 -8.38 -6.15
C HIS A 26 -5.64 -9.12 -5.01
N HIS A 27 -4.91 -9.72 -4.07
CA HIS A 27 -5.51 -10.42 -2.94
C HIS A 27 -6.42 -9.49 -2.12
N TYR A 28 -5.88 -8.34 -1.71
CA TYR A 28 -6.59 -7.34 -0.90
C TYR A 28 -7.76 -6.69 -1.66
N ILE A 29 -7.61 -6.46 -2.98
CA ILE A 29 -8.70 -5.97 -3.82
C ILE A 29 -9.88 -6.94 -3.76
N HIS A 30 -9.65 -8.25 -3.89
CA HIS A 30 -10.70 -9.25 -3.80
C HIS A 30 -11.30 -9.38 -2.39
N GLU A 31 -10.49 -9.24 -1.34
CA GLU A 31 -10.95 -9.28 0.05
C GLU A 31 -11.86 -8.09 0.39
N VAL A 32 -11.47 -6.88 -0.02
CA VAL A 32 -12.28 -5.67 0.15
C VAL A 32 -13.57 -5.75 -0.66
N LEU A 33 -13.51 -6.28 -1.88
CA LEU A 33 -14.70 -6.48 -2.72
C LEU A 33 -15.70 -7.44 -2.04
N ARG A 34 -15.22 -8.56 -1.51
CA ARG A 34 -16.05 -9.54 -0.79
C ARG A 34 -16.70 -8.93 0.46
N THR A 35 -15.97 -8.10 1.19
CA THR A 35 -16.41 -7.56 2.48
C THR A 35 -17.33 -6.34 2.32
N SER A 36 -17.05 -5.47 1.35
CA SER A 36 -17.73 -4.17 1.19
C SER A 36 -18.96 -4.24 0.29
N PHE A 37 -18.94 -5.11 -0.73
CA PHE A 37 -20.01 -5.25 -1.71
C PHE A 37 -20.70 -6.60 -1.49
N THR A 38 -21.71 -6.62 -0.64
CA THR A 38 -22.48 -7.85 -0.40
C THR A 38 -23.26 -8.22 -1.68
N VAL A 39 -22.98 -9.43 -2.17
CA VAL A 39 -23.67 -10.23 -3.21
C VAL A 39 -23.24 -9.97 -4.67
N ASP A 40 -22.71 -11.02 -5.29
CA ASP A 40 -22.46 -11.24 -6.73
C ASP A 40 -21.61 -10.22 -7.53
N ALA A 41 -20.89 -9.34 -6.83
CA ALA A 41 -19.95 -8.44 -7.49
C ALA A 41 -18.66 -9.17 -7.90
N SER A 42 -18.52 -9.45 -9.20
CA SER A 42 -17.26 -9.92 -9.80
C SER A 42 -16.55 -8.79 -10.55
N ILE A 43 -15.25 -8.65 -10.34
CA ILE A 43 -14.41 -7.73 -11.11
C ILE A 43 -13.68 -8.48 -12.23
N SER A 44 -13.57 -7.88 -13.42
CA SER A 44 -12.77 -8.46 -14.50
C SER A 44 -11.27 -8.37 -14.18
N ALA A 45 -10.48 -9.30 -14.73
CA ALA A 45 -9.02 -9.31 -14.52
C ALA A 45 -8.35 -8.00 -15.00
N GLN A 46 -8.86 -7.41 -16.09
CA GLN A 46 -8.38 -6.12 -16.59
C GLN A 46 -8.69 -4.99 -15.61
N ALA A 47 -9.91 -4.93 -15.07
CA ALA A 47 -10.28 -3.91 -14.09
C ALA A 47 -9.50 -4.06 -12.78
N ALA A 48 -9.26 -5.30 -12.32
CA ALA A 48 -8.41 -5.57 -11.15
C ALA A 48 -6.98 -5.05 -11.35
N THR A 49 -6.41 -5.24 -12.55
CA THR A 49 -5.06 -4.73 -12.89
C THR A 49 -5.01 -3.20 -12.91
N SER A 50 -6.07 -2.55 -13.43
CA SER A 50 -6.18 -1.09 -13.40
C SER A 50 -6.25 -0.55 -11.97
N ILE A 51 -7.01 -1.21 -11.08
CA ILE A 51 -7.09 -0.85 -9.65
C ILE A 51 -5.74 -1.07 -8.97
N ASP A 52 -5.06 -2.18 -9.23
CA ASP A 52 -3.72 -2.45 -8.67
C ASP A 52 -2.72 -1.34 -9.04
N THR A 53 -2.75 -0.89 -10.30
CA THR A 53 -1.91 0.24 -10.76
C THR A 53 -2.30 1.56 -10.10
N LEU A 54 -3.60 1.82 -9.94
CA LEU A 54 -4.09 3.00 -9.23
C LEU A 54 -3.61 3.02 -7.77
N LEU A 55 -3.72 1.90 -7.06
CA LEU A 55 -3.28 1.78 -5.67
C LEU A 55 -1.77 2.02 -5.54
N LYS A 56 -0.97 1.49 -6.46
CA LYS A 56 0.48 1.75 -6.51
C LYS A 56 0.79 3.23 -6.71
N SER A 57 0.12 3.89 -7.66
CA SER A 57 0.29 5.33 -7.88
C SER A 57 -0.06 6.15 -6.64
N VAL A 58 -1.17 5.83 -5.98
CA VAL A 58 -1.60 6.51 -4.75
C VAL A 58 -0.60 6.28 -3.60
N PHE A 59 -0.08 5.07 -3.48
CA PHE A 59 0.95 4.75 -2.48
C PHE A 59 2.23 5.55 -2.70
N GLU A 60 2.69 5.64 -3.96
CA GLU A 60 3.84 6.47 -4.35
C GLU A 60 3.60 7.95 -4.01
N ASP A 61 2.43 8.50 -4.35
CA ASP A 61 2.08 9.90 -4.07
C ASP A 61 2.10 10.22 -2.57
N VAL A 62 1.55 9.32 -1.73
CA VAL A 62 1.58 9.47 -0.28
C VAL A 62 3.01 9.32 0.26
N GLY A 63 3.79 8.37 -0.26
CA GLY A 63 5.20 8.18 0.11
C GLY A 63 6.05 9.41 -0.20
N ASP A 64 5.84 10.04 -1.35
CA ASP A 64 6.53 11.27 -1.74
C ASP A 64 6.10 12.47 -0.90
N ALA A 65 4.82 12.56 -0.51
CA ALA A 65 4.36 13.55 0.46
C ALA A 65 5.02 13.35 1.85
N ALA A 66 5.05 12.12 2.35
CA ALA A 66 5.67 11.78 3.63
C ALA A 66 7.18 12.06 3.62
N LYS A 67 7.88 11.72 2.54
CA LYS A 67 9.31 12.02 2.37
C LYS A 67 9.58 13.53 2.41
N ARG A 68 8.78 14.34 1.72
CA ARG A 68 8.90 15.80 1.77
C ARG A 68 8.69 16.34 3.19
N LEU A 69 7.72 15.78 3.91
CA LEU A 69 7.44 16.15 5.29
C LEU A 69 8.56 15.75 6.25
N LEU A 70 9.17 14.58 6.06
CA LEU A 70 10.31 14.11 6.83
C LEU A 70 11.51 15.06 6.70
N VAL A 71 11.84 15.47 5.46
CA VAL A 71 12.92 16.43 5.16
C VAL A 71 12.62 17.80 5.76
N ALA A 72 11.40 18.30 5.60
CA ALA A 72 10.98 19.59 6.16
C ALA A 72 11.05 19.60 7.70
N SER A 73 10.69 18.49 8.33
CA SER A 73 10.68 18.33 9.79
C SER A 73 12.06 17.98 10.36
N LYS A 74 13.07 17.77 9.51
CA LYS A 74 14.44 17.33 9.89
C LYS A 74 14.48 16.05 10.73
N LYS A 75 13.48 15.18 10.56
CA LYS A 75 13.39 13.88 11.23
C LYS A 75 14.05 12.80 10.37
N ARG A 76 14.36 11.64 10.97
CA ARG A 76 14.86 10.45 10.26
C ARG A 76 13.87 9.28 10.24
N THR A 77 12.80 9.38 11.02
CA THR A 77 11.76 8.37 11.18
C THR A 77 10.40 9.01 10.93
N LEU A 78 9.52 8.32 10.22
CA LEU A 78 8.13 8.71 10.03
C LEU A 78 7.29 8.23 11.21
N ASP A 79 6.49 9.14 11.75
CA ASP A 79 5.49 8.84 12.78
C ASP A 79 4.07 8.74 12.18
N GLU A 80 3.12 8.19 12.93
CA GLU A 80 1.70 8.09 12.55
C GLU A 80 1.10 9.44 12.09
N ARG A 81 1.49 10.53 12.77
CA ARG A 81 1.06 11.89 12.48
C ARG A 81 1.66 12.41 11.17
N ASP A 82 2.89 11.99 10.86
CA ASP A 82 3.56 12.34 9.64
C ASP A 82 2.85 11.67 8.44
N VAL A 83 2.39 10.42 8.60
CA VAL A 83 1.56 9.72 7.62
C VAL A 83 0.17 10.34 7.50
N GLU A 84 -0.50 10.68 8.61
CA GLU A 84 -1.79 11.40 8.56
C GLU A 84 -1.66 12.72 7.77
N CYS A 85 -0.60 13.49 8.04
CA CYS A 85 -0.37 14.73 7.34
C CYS A 85 -0.09 14.51 5.84
N ALA A 86 0.72 13.51 5.49
CA ALA A 86 0.97 13.14 4.10
C ALA A 86 -0.31 12.78 3.35
N VAL A 87 -1.20 11.98 3.96
CA VAL A 87 -2.51 11.63 3.40
C VAL A 87 -3.37 12.89 3.18
N ARG A 88 -3.35 13.85 4.11
CA ARG A 88 -4.04 15.14 3.96
C ARG A 88 -3.44 16.03 2.87
N MET A 89 -2.15 15.91 2.61
CA MET A 89 -1.48 16.62 1.52
C MET A 89 -1.89 16.04 0.15
N THR A 90 -1.98 14.71 0.06
CA THR A 90 -2.33 13.99 -1.19
C THR A 90 -3.81 14.10 -1.54
N PHE A 91 -4.72 13.81 -0.62
CA PHE A 91 -6.16 13.86 -0.89
C PHE A 91 -6.80 15.20 -0.47
N LYS A 92 -7.80 15.65 -1.22
CA LYS A 92 -8.53 16.91 -0.96
C LYS A 92 -9.98 16.66 -0.52
N GLY A 93 -10.55 17.64 0.19
CA GLY A 93 -11.96 17.63 0.58
C GLY A 93 -12.35 16.49 1.50
N GLN A 94 -13.56 15.95 1.31
CA GLN A 94 -14.13 14.90 2.17
C GLN A 94 -13.36 13.57 2.12
N LEU A 95 -12.72 13.25 0.98
CA LEU A 95 -11.92 12.03 0.83
C LEU A 95 -10.75 12.00 1.83
N SER A 96 -10.10 13.15 2.02
CA SER A 96 -9.02 13.34 2.99
C SER A 96 -9.48 13.00 4.41
N ASN A 97 -10.64 13.52 4.81
CA ASN A 97 -11.19 13.29 6.15
C ASN A 97 -11.58 11.83 6.35
N HIS A 98 -12.16 11.18 5.34
CA HIS A 98 -12.53 9.77 5.43
C HIS A 98 -11.29 8.87 5.53
N ALA A 99 -10.28 9.09 4.69
CA ALA A 99 -9.04 8.32 4.70
C ALA A 99 -8.33 8.41 6.05
N VAL A 100 -8.25 9.61 6.64
CA VAL A 100 -7.65 9.80 7.96
C VAL A 100 -8.44 9.11 9.06
N ASN A 101 -9.78 9.21 9.03
CA ASN A 101 -10.61 8.57 10.05
C ASN A 101 -10.50 7.05 9.99
N ALA A 102 -10.47 6.46 8.79
CA ALA A 102 -10.24 5.03 8.60
C ALA A 102 -8.86 4.61 9.14
N GLY A 103 -7.81 5.40 8.87
CA GLY A 103 -6.47 5.15 9.41
C GLY A 103 -6.43 5.15 10.94
N LYS A 104 -7.11 6.11 11.60
CA LYS A 104 -7.19 6.18 13.07
C LYS A 104 -7.92 4.97 13.67
N GLN A 105 -9.00 4.52 13.04
CA GLN A 105 -9.71 3.31 13.47
C GLN A 105 -8.82 2.07 13.35
N CYS A 106 -8.08 1.94 12.25
CA CYS A 106 -7.12 0.85 12.06
C CYS A 106 -6.04 0.85 13.16
N LEU A 107 -5.46 2.01 13.47
CA LEU A 107 -4.46 2.14 14.53
C LEU A 107 -5.04 1.75 15.90
N ALA A 108 -6.26 2.18 16.22
CA ALA A 108 -6.93 1.81 17.47
C ALA A 108 -7.14 0.30 17.57
N ASN A 109 -7.59 -0.35 16.48
CA ASN A 109 -7.79 -1.80 16.45
C ASN A 109 -6.46 -2.55 16.58
N TYR A 110 -5.40 -2.07 15.93
CA TYR A 110 -4.07 -2.67 16.04
C TYR A 110 -3.54 -2.62 17.47
N LEU A 111 -3.63 -1.45 18.13
CA LEU A 111 -3.20 -1.28 19.52
C LEU A 111 -4.02 -2.14 20.48
N GLN A 112 -5.33 -2.34 20.23
CA GLN A 112 -6.15 -3.26 21.01
C GLN A 112 -5.67 -4.72 20.89
N VAL A 113 -5.34 -5.17 19.67
CA VAL A 113 -4.82 -6.53 19.46
C VAL A 113 -3.46 -6.73 20.16
N VAL A 114 -2.56 -5.75 20.03
CA VAL A 114 -1.22 -5.80 20.66
C VAL A 114 -1.33 -5.83 22.19
N THR A 115 -2.19 -5.00 22.78
CA THR A 115 -2.36 -4.98 24.24
C THR A 115 -3.03 -6.24 24.80
N GLN A 116 -3.76 -7.01 23.98
CA GLN A 116 -4.40 -8.26 24.40
C GLN A 116 -3.47 -9.48 24.36
N ASN A 117 -2.34 -9.41 23.64
CA ASN A 117 -1.33 -10.47 23.58
C ASN A 117 0.07 -9.93 23.95
N PRO A 118 0.39 -9.73 25.24
CA PRO A 118 1.67 -9.17 25.69
C PRO A 118 2.84 -10.17 25.66
N ALA A 119 2.79 -11.23 24.86
CA ALA A 119 3.71 -12.38 24.98
C ALA A 119 4.92 -12.39 24.04
N ASP A 120 5.06 -11.42 23.13
CA ASP A 120 6.10 -11.44 22.08
C ASP A 120 7.02 -10.20 22.07
N ASP A 121 7.42 -9.69 23.25
CA ASP A 121 8.55 -8.75 23.41
C ASP A 121 9.62 -9.33 24.36
#